data_AF-A0A378MWI1-F1
#
_entry.id   AF-A0A378MWI1-F1
#
_cell.length_a   1.000
_cell.length_b   1.000
_cell.length_c   1.000
_cell.angle_alpha   90.00
_cell.angle_beta   90.00
_cell.angle_gamma   90.00
#
_symmetry.space_group_name_H-M   'P 1'
#
loop_
_entity.id
_entity.type
_entity.pdbx_description
1 polymer ?
#
loop_
_entity_poly.entity_id
_entity_poly.type
_entity_poly.pdbx_seq_one_letter_code
_entity_poly.pdbx_strand_id
1 'polypeptide(L)' 'MTVEIQAIIEQALQLDKNENASLLLLASDSFLNNNFQQALDNWRKVLDSNNDSINRRAIIQSMEMARQMLNSQQ' A
#
# COMPACT_ATOMS: atom_id res chain seq x y z
N MET A 1 11.64 1.03 -6.01
CA MET A 1 10.85 1.13 -7.26
C MET A 1 11.64 1.84 -8.37
N THR A 2 11.56 1.40 -9.64
CA THR A 2 12.16 2.12 -10.78
C THR A 2 11.17 3.12 -11.39
N VAL A 3 11.66 4.07 -12.19
CA VAL A 3 10.81 5.07 -12.88
C VAL A 3 9.81 4.41 -13.83
N GLU A 4 10.21 3.36 -14.53
CA GLU A 4 9.34 2.63 -15.46
C GLU A 4 8.19 1.94 -14.74
N ILE A 5 8.46 1.29 -13.60
CA ILE A 5 7.43 0.64 -12.78
C ILE A 5 6.48 1.68 -12.18
N GLN A 6 7.00 2.82 -11.73
CA GLN A 6 6.19 3.93 -11.23
C GLN A 6 5.21 4.44 -12.31
N ALA A 7 5.66 4.60 -13.56
CA ALA A 7 4.81 5.04 -14.66
C ALA A 7 3.71 4.02 -15.01
N ILE A 8 3.97 2.72 -14.88
CA ILE A 8 2.97 1.66 -15.09
C ILE A 8 1.91 1.70 -13.98
N ILE A 9 2.35 1.82 -12.73
CA ILE A 9 1.45 1.97 -11.57
C ILE A 9 0.56 3.20 -11.73
N GLU A 10 1.13 4.33 -12.15
CA GLU A 10 0.35 5.55 -12.36
C GLU A 10 -0.70 5.39 -13.44
N GLN A 11 -0.38 4.73 -14.56
CA GLN A 11 -1.36 4.42 -15.61
C GLN A 11 -2.47 3.50 -15.10
N ALA A 12 -2.13 2.45 -14.35
CA ALA A 12 -3.11 1.55 -13.75
C ALA A 12 -4.06 2.29 -12.81
N LEU A 13 -3.52 3.16 -11.94
CA LEU A 13 -4.31 3.95 -10.99
C LEU A 13 -5.14 5.07 -11.63
N GLN A 14 -4.74 5.55 -12.81
CA GLN A 14 -5.55 6.46 -13.62
C GLN A 14 -6.78 5.75 -14.21
N LEU A 15 -6.61 4.50 -14.64
CA LEU A 15 -7.70 3.67 -15.17
C LEU A 15 -8.63 3.17 -14.06
N ASP A 16 -8.08 2.73 -12.93
CA ASP A 16 -8.81 2.33 -11.74
C ASP A 16 -8.08 2.80 -10.48
N LYS A 17 -8.65 3.80 -9.80
CA LYS A 17 -8.08 4.38 -8.57
C LYS A 17 -8.00 3.36 -7.43
N ASN A 18 -8.74 2.26 -7.51
CA ASN A 18 -8.79 1.18 -6.55
C ASN A 18 -8.10 -0.09 -7.07
N GLU A 19 -7.21 0.03 -8.08
CA GLU A 19 -6.44 -1.10 -8.58
C GLU A 19 -5.55 -1.66 -7.46
N ASN A 20 -5.98 -2.79 -6.91
CA ASN A 20 -5.43 -3.30 -5.66
C ASN A 20 -3.97 -3.76 -5.78
N ALA A 21 -3.52 -4.27 -6.93
CA ALA A 21 -2.14 -4.71 -7.09
C ALA A 21 -1.17 -3.54 -7.02
N SER A 22 -1.48 -2.45 -7.71
CA SER A 22 -0.75 -1.18 -7.68
C SER A 22 -0.70 -0.59 -6.28
N LEU A 23 -1.84 -0.53 -5.59
CA LEU A 23 -1.91 -0.03 -4.21
C LEU A 23 -1.10 -0.90 -3.24
N LEU A 24 -1.15 -2.23 -3.38
CA LEU A 24 -0.36 -3.16 -2.56
C LEU A 24 1.15 -3.02 -2.82
N LEU A 25 1.54 -2.86 -4.09
CA LEU A 25 2.94 -2.65 -4.46
C LEU A 25 3.47 -1.33 -3.91
N LEU A 26 2.71 -0.24 -4.03
CA LEU A 26 3.05 1.06 -3.44
C LEU A 26 3.15 1.00 -1.92
N ALA A 27 2.25 0.27 -1.25
CA ALA A 27 2.31 0.08 0.19
C ALA A 27 3.58 -0.67 0.60
N SER A 28 3.94 -1.70 -0.15
CA SER A 28 5.12 -2.54 0.11
C SER A 28 6.42 -1.76 -0.11
N ASP A 29 6.54 -1.02 -1.21
CA ASP A 29 7.70 -0.15 -1.48
C ASP A 29 7.81 0.96 -0.41
N SER A 30 6.69 1.58 -0.03
CA SER A 30 6.67 2.59 1.04
C SER A 30 7.17 2.01 2.36
N PHE A 31 6.69 0.82 2.74
CA PHE A 31 7.12 0.15 3.98
C PHE A 31 8.62 -0.16 3.97
N LEU A 32 9.12 -0.73 2.87
CA LEU A 32 10.54 -1.08 2.73
C LEU A 32 11.47 0.15 2.75
N ASN A 33 10.97 1.31 2.32
CA ASN A 33 11.68 2.58 2.35
C ASN A 33 11.45 3.38 3.65
N ASN A 34 10.87 2.77 4.69
CA ASN A 34 10.53 3.39 5.97
C ASN A 34 9.51 4.54 5.89
N ASN A 35 8.79 4.67 4.77
CA ASN A 35 7.69 5.61 4.58
C ASN A 35 6.40 5.03 5.17
N PHE A 36 6.39 4.73 6.47
CA PHE A 36 5.33 3.96 7.10
C PHE A 36 3.94 4.61 7.02
N GLN A 37 3.86 5.94 7.07
CA GLN A 37 2.60 6.65 6.88
C GLN A 37 2.01 6.43 5.48
N GLN A 38 2.85 6.49 4.44
CA GLN A 38 2.43 6.26 3.05
C GLN A 38 2.03 4.79 2.84
N ALA A 39 2.71 3.85 3.49
CA ALA A 39 2.31 2.44 3.48
C ALA A 39 0.91 2.25 4.08
N LEU A 40 0.65 2.85 5.24
CA LEU A 40 -0.65 2.82 5.91
C LEU A 40 -1.77 3.42 5.05
N ASP A 41 -1.52 4.52 4.36
CA ASP A 41 -2.51 5.18 3.52
C ASP A 41 -2.89 4.32 2.30
N ASN A 42 -1.91 3.64 1.69
CA ASN A 42 -2.18 2.74 0.57
C ASN A 42 -2.91 1.46 1.01
N TRP A 43 -2.52 0.84 2.12
CA TRP A 43 -3.26 -0.31 2.66
C TRP A 43 -4.70 0.04 3.07
N ARG A 44 -4.94 1.24 3.59
CA ARG A 44 -6.31 1.71 3.87
C ARG A 44 -7.15 1.76 2.60
N LYS A 45 -6.63 2.30 1.50
CA LYS A 45 -7.34 2.30 0.19
C LYS A 45 -7.66 0.89 -0.29
N VAL A 46 -6.74 -0.07 -0.11
CA VAL A 46 -7.00 -1.48 -0.47
C VAL A 46 -8.14 -2.07 0.37
N LEU A 47 -8.19 -1.78 1.67
CA LEU A 47 -9.29 -2.23 2.54
C LEU A 47 -10.62 -1.52 2.24
N ASP A 48 -10.58 -0.29 1.76
CA ASP A 48 -11.77 0.45 1.34
C ASP A 48 -12.34 -0.09 0.00
N SER A 49 -11.58 -0.93 -0.72
CA SER A 49 -12.08 -1.61 -1.92
C SER A 49 -13.12 -2.70 -1.57
N ASN A 50 -14.10 -2.91 -2.46
CA ASN A 50 -15.08 -4.00 -2.36
C ASN A 50 -14.57 -5.32 -2.95
N ASN A 51 -13.25 -5.54 -2.95
CA ASN A 51 -12.66 -6.73 -3.56
C ASN A 51 -12.51 -7.86 -2.53
N ASP A 52 -13.37 -8.86 -2.63
CA ASP A 52 -13.39 -10.02 -1.72
C ASP A 52 -12.19 -10.96 -1.88
N SER A 53 -11.44 -10.85 -2.99
CA SER A 53 -10.21 -11.64 -3.17
C SER A 53 -9.04 -11.16 -2.31
N ILE A 54 -9.17 -9.98 -1.69
CA ILE A 54 -8.15 -9.41 -0.82
C ILE A 54 -8.11 -10.14 0.52
N ASN A 55 -6.91 -10.60 0.89
CA ASN A 55 -6.64 -11.09 2.23
C ASN A 55 -6.54 -9.91 3.22
N ARG A 56 -7.71 -9.43 3.66
CA ARG A 56 -7.84 -8.29 4.60
C ARG A 56 -7.06 -8.51 5.90
N ARG A 57 -6.99 -9.76 6.39
CA ARG A 57 -6.23 -10.10 7.61
C ARG A 57 -4.74 -9.80 7.44
N ALA A 58 -4.15 -10.21 6.33
CA ALA A 58 -2.74 -9.95 6.06
C ALA A 58 -2.45 -8.44 5.98
N ILE A 59 -3.33 -7.67 5.34
CA ILE A 59 -3.19 -6.21 5.26
C ILE A 59 -3.25 -5.56 6.65
N ILE A 60 -4.21 -5.95 7.48
CA ILE A 60 -4.34 -5.43 8.85
C ILE A 60 -3.06 -5.73 9.65
N GLN A 61 -2.51 -6.94 9.55
CA GLN A 61 -1.25 -7.31 10.20
C GLN A 61 -0.08 -6.44 9.71
N SER A 62 0.02 -6.18 8.40
CA SER A 62 1.03 -5.27 7.85
C SER A 62 0.87 -3.84 8.36
N MET A 63 -0.37 -3.35 8.47
CA MET A 63 -0.64 -2.03 9.05
C MET A 63 -0.27 -1.94 10.52
N GLU A 64 -0.51 -2.98 11.32
CA GLU A 64 -0.09 -3.02 12.73
C GLU A 64 1.43 -2.92 12.87
N MET A 65 2.18 -3.66 12.06
CA MET A 65 3.65 -3.57 12.03
C MET A 65 4.12 -2.16 11.64
N ALA A 66 3.55 -1.56 10.59
CA ALA A 66 3.93 -0.22 10.18
C ALA A 66 3.63 0.85 11.24
N ARG A 67 2.54 0.70 12.01
CA ARG A 67 2.25 1.59 13.14
C ARG A 67 3.29 1.46 14.26
N GLN A 68 3.71 0.24 14.59
CA GLN A 68 4.76 0.03 15.59
C GLN A 68 6.07 0.69 15.15
N MET A 69 6.46 0.50 13.88
CA MET A 69 7.67 1.08 13.33
C MET A 69 7.60 2.61 13.28
N LEU A 70 6.46 3.18 12.84
CA LEU A 70 6.24 4.63 12.81
C LEU A 70 6.36 5.25 14.20
N ASN A 71 5.80 4.61 15.23
CA ASN A 71 5.90 5.08 16.61
C ASN A 71 7.32 4.96 17.17
N SER A 72 8.11 3.98 16.71
CA SER A 72 9.51 3.82 17.12
C SER A 72 10.48 4.82 16.49
N GLN A 73 10.05 5.55 15.45
CA GLN A 73 10.82 6.60 14.80
C GLN A 73 10.62 8.00 15.42
N GLN A 74 9.73 8.11 16.42
CA GLN A 74 9.43 9.35 17.15
C GLN A 74 10.18 9.39 18.47
#